data_AF-A0A946MWU7-F1
#
_entry.id   AF-A0A946MWU7-F1
#
_cell.length_a   1.000
_cell.length_b   1.000
_cell.length_c   1.000
_cell.angle_alpha   90.00
_cell.angle_beta   90.00
_cell.angle_gamma   90.00
#
_symmetry.space_group_name_H-M   'P 1'
#
loop_
_entity.id
_entity.type
_entity.pdbx_description
1 polymer ?
#
loop_
_entity_poly.entity_id
_entity_poly.type
_entity_poly.pdbx_seq_one_letter_code
_entity_poly.pdbx_strand_id
1 'polypeptide(L)'
;MSQFFVYLFWPNPANAMYDSPKAIVLTSVCALMILGSFALKRWRKKMSNAPTKKLTRSWPSASLWFGLIGLFLVVCRVEGISFVSMRVWWLIWLAILIAYSFIQWKMFKARHYEIVPKQKKDVTARDKYLPKKKK
;
A
#
# COMPACT_ATOMS: atom_id res chain seq x y z
N MET A 1 29.40 -3.63 21.58
CA MET A 1 28.17 -3.24 20.85
C MET A 1 28.43 -3.39 19.37
N SER A 2 27.60 -4.15 18.66
CA SER A 2 27.91 -4.63 17.31
C SER A 2 27.98 -3.50 16.29
N GLN A 3 29.04 -3.51 15.47
CA GLN A 3 29.31 -2.58 14.35
C GLN A 3 28.10 -2.32 13.45
N PHE A 4 27.15 -3.27 13.40
CA PHE A 4 25.88 -3.17 12.69
C PHE A 4 25.01 -1.99 13.13
N PHE A 5 24.84 -1.75 14.44
CA PHE A 5 24.02 -0.63 14.92
C PHE A 5 24.64 0.72 14.55
N VAL A 6 25.97 0.82 14.66
CA VAL A 6 26.71 2.02 14.26
C VAL A 6 26.52 2.30 12.77
N TYR A 7 26.56 1.27 11.92
CA TYR A 7 26.32 1.41 10.49
C TYR A 7 24.88 1.85 10.13
N LEU A 8 23.90 1.39 10.90
CA LEU A 8 22.47 1.66 10.67
C LEU A 8 22.05 3.07 11.08
N PHE A 9 22.54 3.50 12.25
CA PHE A 9 22.25 4.78 12.87
C PHE A 9 23.26 5.88 12.52
N TRP A 10 24.16 5.61 11.57
CA TRP A 10 25.14 6.61 11.13
C TRP A 10 24.42 7.82 10.51
N PRO A 11 24.57 9.02 11.08
CA PRO A 11 23.76 10.19 10.72
C PRO A 11 24.17 10.82 9.40
N ASN A 12 25.37 10.60 8.87
CA ASN A 12 25.73 11.15 7.56
C ASN A 12 26.47 10.10 6.72
N PRO A 13 25.71 9.13 6.15
CA PRO A 13 26.29 8.19 5.22
C PRO A 13 26.60 8.93 3.91
N ALA A 14 27.83 8.81 3.40
CA ALA A 14 28.34 9.48 2.20
C ALA A 14 27.25 9.89 1.18
N ASN A 15 27.21 11.20 0.88
CA ASN A 15 26.21 11.81 0.02
C ASN A 15 26.13 11.09 -1.33
N ALA A 16 24.92 10.70 -1.71
CA ALA A 16 24.67 10.12 -3.02
C ALA A 16 24.33 11.27 -3.98
N MET A 17 25.14 11.48 -5.02
CA MET A 17 24.80 12.42 -6.08
C MET A 17 23.59 11.91 -6.89
N TYR A 18 22.85 12.82 -7.53
CA TYR A 18 21.72 12.45 -8.40
C TYR A 18 22.13 11.52 -9.55
N ASP A 19 23.38 11.62 -10.03
CA ASP A 19 23.97 10.72 -11.04
C ASP A 19 24.26 9.31 -10.54
N SER A 20 24.17 9.06 -9.23
CA SER A 20 24.40 7.71 -8.72
C SER A 20 23.30 6.76 -9.21
N PRO A 21 23.65 5.59 -9.77
CA PRO A 21 22.66 4.65 -10.33
C PRO A 21 21.64 4.20 -9.27
N LYS A 22 22.06 4.16 -7.99
CA LYS A 22 21.18 3.82 -6.86
C LYS A 22 20.10 4.88 -6.63
N ALA A 23 20.44 6.16 -6.71
CA ALA A 23 19.47 7.25 -6.55
C ALA A 23 18.48 7.31 -7.71
N ILE A 24 18.95 7.07 -8.94
CA ILE A 24 18.11 7.01 -10.14
C ILE A 24 17.10 5.86 -10.06
N VAL A 25 17.56 4.66 -9.70
CA VAL A 25 16.67 3.49 -9.52
C VAL A 25 15.64 3.76 -8.43
N LEU A 26 16.04 4.31 -7.29
CA LEU A 26 15.08 4.60 -6.22
C LEU A 26 14.04 5.66 -6.61
N THR A 27 14.50 6.74 -7.24
CA THR A 27 13.62 7.83 -7.70
C THR A 27 12.63 7.32 -8.74
N SER A 28 13.08 6.52 -9.71
CA SER A 28 12.22 5.92 -10.72
C SER A 28 11.20 4.96 -10.12
N VAL A 29 11.58 4.14 -9.14
CA VAL A 29 10.63 3.27 -8.40
C VAL A 29 9.57 4.11 -7.68
N CYS A 30 9.96 5.19 -7.00
CA CYS A 30 9.01 6.09 -6.33
C CYS A 30 8.06 6.76 -7.33
N ALA A 31 8.58 7.25 -8.46
CA ALA A 31 7.79 7.84 -9.53
C ALA A 31 6.80 6.83 -10.12
N LEU A 32 7.23 5.58 -10.35
CA LEU A 32 6.37 4.49 -10.81
C LEU A 32 5.27 4.15 -9.80
N MET A 33 5.54 4.18 -8.49
CA MET A 33 4.51 3.99 -7.45
C MET A 33 3.46 5.12 -7.47
N ILE A 34 3.89 6.36 -7.71
CA ILE A 34 3.00 7.52 -7.82
C ILE A 34 2.15 7.39 -9.10
N LEU A 35 2.76 7.16 -10.26
CA LEU A 35 2.03 6.96 -11.53
C LEU A 35 1.10 5.74 -11.47
N GLY A 36 1.58 4.66 -10.88
CA GLY A 36 0.83 3.44 -10.60
C GLY A 36 -0.41 3.71 -9.75
N SER A 37 -0.35 4.67 -8.80
CA SER A 37 -1.53 5.05 -8.00
C SER A 37 -2.68 5.58 -8.86
N PHE A 38 -2.37 6.41 -9.87
CA PHE A 38 -3.36 6.96 -10.79
C PHE A 38 -3.88 5.87 -11.75
N ALA A 39 -2.99 5.01 -12.25
CA ALA A 39 -3.36 3.87 -13.07
C ALA A 39 -4.33 2.93 -12.33
N LEU A 40 -4.01 2.58 -11.07
CA LEU A 40 -4.86 1.76 -10.21
C LEU A 40 -6.21 2.42 -9.92
N LYS A 41 -6.22 3.75 -9.70
CA LYS A 41 -7.47 4.52 -9.52
C LYS A 41 -8.35 4.44 -10.77
N ARG A 42 -7.77 4.54 -11.97
CA ARG A 42 -8.49 4.43 -13.24
C ARG A 42 -8.96 3.00 -13.52
N TRP A 43 -8.13 2.00 -13.24
CA TRP A 43 -8.46 0.59 -13.39
C TRP A 43 -9.63 0.18 -12.47
N ARG A 44 -9.61 0.61 -11.20
CA ARG A 44 -10.71 0.37 -10.24
C ARG A 44 -12.05 0.95 -10.71
N LYS A 45 -12.06 2.09 -11.42
CA LYS A 45 -13.31 2.67 -11.95
C LYS A 45 -13.98 1.75 -12.98
N LYS A 46 -13.20 0.94 -13.72
CA LYS A 46 -13.69 0.00 -14.72
C LYS A 46 -14.16 -1.35 -14.13
N MET A 47 -13.92 -1.62 -12.85
CA MET A 47 -14.37 -2.87 -12.22
C MET A 47 -15.86 -2.84 -11.82
N SER A 48 -16.59 -3.89 -12.19
CA SER A 48 -17.96 -4.15 -11.72
C SER A 48 -18.01 -4.97 -10.42
N ASN A 49 -16.98 -5.76 -10.11
CA ASN A 49 -16.95 -6.64 -8.93
C ASN A 49 -16.89 -5.85 -7.61
N ALA A 50 -18.01 -5.84 -6.89
CA ALA A 50 -18.15 -5.16 -5.59
C ALA A 50 -17.11 -5.57 -4.50
N PRO A 51 -16.78 -6.86 -4.28
CA PRO A 51 -15.81 -7.24 -3.25
C PRO A 51 -14.40 -6.76 -3.61
N THR A 52 -13.96 -6.95 -4.85
CA THR A 52 -12.64 -6.51 -5.35
C THR A 52 -12.51 -4.99 -5.34
N LYS A 53 -13.59 -4.26 -5.67
CA LYS A 53 -13.64 -2.80 -5.65
C LYS A 53 -13.58 -2.18 -4.26
N LYS A 54 -14.07 -2.90 -3.23
CA LYS A 54 -13.92 -2.51 -1.81
C LYS A 54 -12.49 -2.76 -1.32
N LEU A 55 -11.90 -3.89 -1.69
CA LEU A 55 -10.55 -4.26 -1.25
C LEU A 55 -9.46 -3.35 -1.86
N THR A 56 -9.58 -3.06 -3.14
CA THR A 56 -8.65 -2.16 -3.87
C THR A 56 -8.88 -0.67 -3.58
N ARG A 57 -9.77 -0.31 -2.65
CA ARG A 57 -10.07 1.09 -2.32
C ARG A 57 -8.86 1.81 -1.71
N SER A 58 -8.11 1.12 -0.86
CA SER A 58 -6.97 1.69 -0.15
C SER A 58 -5.68 1.70 -0.97
N TRP A 59 -5.57 0.88 -2.02
CA TRP A 59 -4.34 0.66 -2.77
C TRP A 59 -3.81 1.90 -3.50
N PRO A 60 -4.65 2.69 -4.21
CA PRO A 60 -4.18 3.93 -4.84
C PRO A 60 -3.65 4.93 -3.82
N SER A 61 -4.38 5.11 -2.70
CA SER A 61 -3.97 6.04 -1.65
C SER A 61 -2.66 5.60 -1.00
N ALA A 62 -2.54 4.31 -0.66
CA ALA A 62 -1.32 3.77 -0.06
C ALA A 62 -0.12 3.90 -1.01
N SER A 63 -0.26 3.51 -2.27
CA SER A 63 0.83 3.61 -3.28
C SER A 63 1.29 5.06 -3.46
N LEU A 64 0.36 6.02 -3.44
CA LEU A 64 0.68 7.44 -3.52
C LEU A 64 1.47 7.90 -2.28
N TRP A 65 1.02 7.56 -1.08
CA TRP A 65 1.72 7.91 0.16
C TRP A 65 3.09 7.25 0.27
N PHE A 66 3.22 5.97 -0.05
CA PHE A 66 4.51 5.28 -0.06
C PHE A 66 5.47 5.89 -1.10
N GLY A 67 4.96 6.24 -2.29
CA GLY A 67 5.74 6.91 -3.32
C GLY A 67 6.19 8.32 -2.90
N LEU A 68 5.32 9.11 -2.27
CA LEU A 68 5.67 10.44 -1.75
C LEU A 68 6.71 10.36 -0.62
N ILE A 69 6.50 9.47 0.36
CA ILE A 69 7.45 9.29 1.48
C ILE A 69 8.78 8.77 0.96
N GLY A 70 8.75 7.82 0.01
CA GLY A 70 9.96 7.30 -0.64
C GLY A 70 10.71 8.41 -1.37
N LEU A 71 10.02 9.22 -2.17
CA LEU A 71 10.62 10.35 -2.89
C LEU A 71 11.23 11.38 -1.92
N PHE A 72 10.51 11.71 -0.84
CA PHE A 72 11.01 12.58 0.22
C PHE A 72 12.31 12.04 0.84
N LEU A 73 12.34 10.75 1.18
CA LEU A 73 13.55 10.10 1.72
C LEU A 73 14.72 10.10 0.73
N VAL A 74 14.45 9.97 -0.58
CA VAL A 74 15.51 10.09 -1.60
C VAL A 74 16.06 11.50 -1.65
N VAL A 75 15.21 12.52 -1.73
CA VAL A 75 15.65 13.93 -1.77
C VAL A 75 16.44 14.28 -0.52
N CYS A 76 15.94 13.95 0.67
CA CYS A 76 16.67 14.19 1.93
C CYS A 76 18.03 13.49 1.97
N ARG A 77 18.17 12.34 1.30
CA ARG A 77 19.43 11.61 1.20
C ARG A 77 20.40 12.24 0.20
N VAL A 78 19.91 12.82 -0.90
CA VAL A 78 20.75 13.52 -1.86
C VAL A 78 21.22 14.87 -1.30
N GLU A 79 20.33 15.59 -0.62
CA GLU A 79 20.65 16.86 0.07
C GLU A 79 21.49 16.67 1.35
N GLY A 80 21.77 15.41 1.74
CA GLY A 80 22.64 15.12 2.88
C GLY A 80 22.08 15.55 4.24
N ILE A 81 20.75 15.57 4.40
CA ILE A 81 20.12 15.94 5.68
C ILE A 81 20.43 14.85 6.71
N SER A 82 21.27 15.16 7.70
CA SER A 82 21.86 14.16 8.60
C SER A 82 20.85 13.14 9.15
N PHE A 83 19.93 13.56 10.02
CA PHE A 83 19.05 12.61 10.72
C PHE A 83 18.02 11.90 9.83
N VAL A 84 17.67 12.48 8.68
CA VAL A 84 16.66 11.93 7.76
C VAL A 84 17.30 11.00 6.72
N SER A 85 18.57 11.21 6.40
CA SER A 85 19.33 10.39 5.44
C SER A 85 19.77 9.02 5.99
N MET A 86 19.51 8.74 7.27
CA MET A 86 19.89 7.49 7.93
C MET A 86 19.32 6.26 7.21
N ARG A 87 20.10 5.17 7.19
CA ARG A 87 19.71 3.91 6.55
C ARG A 87 18.53 3.24 7.25
N VAL A 88 18.34 3.51 8.55
CA VAL A 88 17.22 2.94 9.33
C VAL A 88 15.85 3.34 8.75
N TRP A 89 15.72 4.55 8.19
CA TRP A 89 14.47 5.01 7.59
C TRP A 89 14.06 4.18 6.38
N TRP A 90 15.03 3.73 5.57
CA TRP A 90 14.79 2.83 4.45
C TRP A 90 14.30 1.47 4.91
N LEU A 91 14.87 0.94 6.00
CA LEU A 91 14.42 -0.32 6.59
C LEU A 91 13.03 -0.22 7.20
N ILE A 92 12.74 0.87 7.92
CA ILE A 92 11.42 1.12 8.48
C ILE A 92 10.39 1.24 7.35
N TRP A 93 10.70 2.04 6.32
CA TRP A 93 9.81 2.21 5.17
C TRP A 93 9.53 0.87 4.46
N LEU A 94 10.57 0.06 4.23
CA LEU A 94 10.44 -1.25 3.60
C LEU A 94 9.68 -2.25 4.49
N ALA A 95 9.91 -2.23 5.81
CA ALA A 95 9.19 -3.05 6.77
C ALA A 95 7.70 -2.70 6.80
N ILE A 96 7.34 -1.40 6.78
CA ILE A 96 5.96 -0.95 6.72
C ILE A 96 5.30 -1.39 5.39
N LEU A 97 6.03 -1.31 4.27
CA LEU A 97 5.53 -1.74 2.96
C LEU A 97 5.25 -3.26 2.93
N ILE A 98 6.16 -4.06 3.48
CA ILE A 98 5.99 -5.52 3.61
C ILE A 98 4.81 -5.84 4.52
N ALA A 99 4.74 -5.22 5.70
CA ALA A 99 3.64 -5.43 6.64
C ALA A 99 2.29 -5.07 6.01
N TYR A 100 2.21 -3.93 5.30
CA TYR A 100 1.02 -3.53 4.57
C TYR A 100 0.64 -4.59 3.52
N SER A 101 1.59 -5.04 2.71
CA SER A 101 1.37 -6.06 1.68
C SER A 101 0.88 -7.39 2.28
N PHE A 102 1.47 -7.82 3.39
CA PHE A 102 1.07 -9.03 4.10
C PHE A 102 -0.36 -8.94 4.66
N ILE A 103 -0.72 -7.79 5.27
CA ILE A 103 -2.08 -7.53 5.75
C ILE A 103 -3.06 -7.55 4.58
N GLN A 104 -2.74 -6.87 3.47
CA GLN A 104 -3.58 -6.88 2.27
C GLN A 104 -3.78 -8.30 1.73
N TRP A 105 -2.73 -9.12 1.72
CA TRP A 105 -2.82 -10.51 1.28
C TRP A 105 -3.71 -11.35 2.21
N LYS A 106 -3.55 -11.23 3.53
CA LYS A 106 -4.44 -11.89 4.49
C LYS A 106 -5.89 -11.46 4.33
N MET A 107 -6.13 -10.16 4.14
CA MET A 107 -7.48 -9.62 3.89
C MET A 107 -8.06 -10.11 2.57
N PHE A 108 -7.24 -10.24 1.53
CA PHE A 108 -7.63 -10.84 0.26
C PHE A 108 -8.08 -12.28 0.47
N LYS A 109 -7.26 -13.11 1.15
CA LYS A 109 -7.60 -14.50 1.45
C LYS A 109 -8.86 -14.62 2.33
N ALA A 110 -9.05 -13.75 3.31
CA ALA A 110 -10.24 -13.80 4.16
C ALA A 110 -11.52 -13.44 3.41
N ARG A 111 -11.51 -12.36 2.60
CA ARG A 111 -12.73 -11.84 1.95
C ARG A 111 -13.08 -12.50 0.62
N HIS A 112 -12.11 -13.11 -0.07
CA HIS A 112 -12.39 -13.77 -1.35
C HIS A 112 -13.13 -15.10 -1.15
N TYR A 113 -12.93 -15.76 0.01
CA TYR A 113 -13.58 -17.03 0.35
C TYR A 113 -14.93 -16.86 1.07
N GLU A 114 -15.30 -15.64 1.47
CA GLU A 114 -16.56 -15.34 2.17
C GLU A 114 -17.76 -15.14 1.22
N ILE A 115 -17.66 -15.66 -0.01
CA ILE A 115 -18.79 -15.79 -0.94
C ILE A 115 -19.36 -17.20 -0.82
N VAL A 116 -19.69 -17.64 0.40
CA VAL A 116 -20.82 -18.57 0.51
C VAL A 116 -22.02 -17.71 0.15
N PRO A 117 -22.74 -17.97 -0.96
CA PRO A 117 -23.94 -17.22 -1.26
C PRO A 117 -24.78 -17.32 0.00
N LYS A 118 -25.06 -16.18 0.66
CA LYS A 118 -26.23 -16.10 1.53
C LYS A 118 -27.35 -16.48 0.59
N GLN A 119 -27.74 -17.75 0.61
CA GLN A 119 -28.90 -18.24 -0.09
C GLN A 119 -29.94 -17.18 0.20
N LYS A 120 -30.40 -16.49 -0.85
CA LYS A 120 -31.66 -15.76 -0.73
C LYS A 120 -32.56 -16.80 -0.10
N LYS A 121 -33.01 -16.57 1.15
CA LYS A 121 -33.98 -17.45 1.79
C LYS A 121 -34.99 -17.71 0.70
N ASP A 122 -35.05 -18.93 0.20
CA ASP A 122 -36.06 -19.30 -0.77
C ASP A 122 -37.35 -18.81 -0.13
N VAL A 123 -38.06 -17.95 -0.85
CA VAL A 123 -39.30 -17.38 -0.38
C VAL A 123 -40.22 -18.57 -0.25
N THR A 124 -40.22 -19.17 0.93
CA THR A 124 -41.09 -20.28 1.28
C THR A 124 -42.49 -19.82 0.91
N ALA A 125 -43.33 -20.65 0.32
CA ALA A 125 -44.68 -20.25 -0.09
C ALA A 125 -45.43 -19.47 1.03
N ARG A 126 -45.11 -19.77 2.29
CA ARG A 126 -45.50 -19.06 3.53
C ARG A 126 -45.21 -17.55 3.54
N ASP A 127 -44.06 -17.09 3.06
CA ASP A 127 -43.68 -15.67 3.06
C ASP A 127 -44.45 -14.84 2.03
N LYS A 128 -45.09 -15.48 1.04
CA LYS A 128 -46.01 -14.83 0.10
C LYS A 128 -47.33 -14.40 0.77
N TYR A 129 -47.74 -15.11 1.82
CA TYR A 129 -49.02 -14.89 2.51
C TYR A 129 -48.88 -14.12 3.83
N LEU A 130 -47.65 -13.79 4.25
CA LEU A 130 -47.44 -12.97 5.44
C LEU A 130 -47.72 -11.50 5.11
N PRO A 131 -48.61 -10.82 5.85
CA PRO A 131 -48.88 -9.41 5.64
C PRO A 131 -47.60 -8.61 5.90
N LYS A 132 -47.20 -7.81 4.90
CA LYS A 132 -46.02 -6.96 5.01
C LYS A 132 -46.30 -5.88 6.05
N LYS A 133 -45.45 -5.77 7.08
CA LYS A 133 -45.49 -4.65 8.03
C LYS A 133 -45.40 -3.33 7.24
N LYS A 134 -46.40 -2.46 7.37
CA LYS A 134 -46.35 -1.08 6.85
C LYS A 134 -45.29 -0.29 7.63
N LYS A 135 -44.54 0.52 6.92
CA LYS A 135 -43.56 1.48 7.48
C LYS A 135 -44.27 2.61 8.21
#